data_AF-A0A183KPE7-F1
#
_entry.id   AF-A0A183KPE7-F1
#
_cell.length_a   1.000
_cell.length_b   1.000
_cell.length_c   1.000
_cell.angle_alpha   90.00
_cell.angle_beta   90.00
_cell.angle_gamma   90.00
#
_symmetry.space_group_name_H-M   'P 1'
#
loop_
_entity.id
_entity.type
_entity.pdbx_description
1 polymer ?
#
loop_
_entity_poly.entity_id
_entity_poly.type
_entity_poly.pdbx_seq_one_letter_code
_entity_poly.pdbx_strand_id
1 'polypeptide(L)'
;MHGEGMILLIYNIPEHKGYNKLERSQRLKHFVQKLETVLCEVIKEENSARLMMEQKIELRRREIADMCQQLGLAPFLPERGLTSSELMRSLDEKAEELIQQKSARCERYCWLRSKILHLDNLLGGDQISDITKHKLDIDFHTTFPPIIKFFGQSNCIDQNNTDKNGHSNEYESLDPSLILI
;
A
#
# COMPACT_ATOMS: atom_id res chain seq x y z
N MET A 1 -13.79 23.12 -30.26
CA MET A 1 -14.39 23.81 -31.42
C MET A 1 -14.12 23.12 -32.78
N HIS A 2 -13.69 21.84 -32.84
CA HIS A 2 -13.49 21.12 -34.12
C HIS A 2 -14.63 20.17 -34.51
N GLY A 3 -15.54 19.83 -33.58
CA GLY A 3 -16.63 18.88 -33.83
C GLY A 3 -17.85 19.46 -34.56
N GLU A 4 -18.23 20.70 -34.24
CA GLU A 4 -19.42 21.34 -34.81
C GLU A 4 -19.26 21.67 -36.31
N GLY A 5 -18.04 22.03 -36.74
CA GLY A 5 -17.73 22.28 -38.15
C GLY A 5 -17.78 21.02 -39.03
N MET A 6 -17.43 19.85 -38.47
CA MET A 6 -17.50 18.56 -39.18
C MET A 6 -18.96 18.13 -39.43
N ILE A 7 -19.85 18.31 -38.45
CA ILE A 7 -21.27 17.98 -38.58
C ILE A 7 -21.94 18.87 -39.64
N LEU A 8 -21.61 20.17 -39.67
CA LEU A 8 -22.07 21.10 -40.70
C LEU A 8 -21.59 20.73 -42.10
N LEU A 9 -20.35 20.23 -42.26
CA LEU A 9 -19.83 19.76 -43.55
C LEU A 9 -20.49 18.45 -44.03
N ILE A 10 -21.00 17.63 -43.11
CA ILE A 10 -21.71 16.37 -43.43
C ILE A 10 -23.19 16.63 -43.75
N TYR A 11 -23.82 17.57 -43.05
CA TYR A 11 -25.18 18.02 -43.35
C TYR A 11 -25.23 18.86 -44.64
N ASN A 12 -24.20 19.68 -44.87
CA ASN A 12 -24.00 20.45 -46.11
C ASN A 12 -23.05 19.74 -47.08
N ILE A 13 -23.04 18.38 -47.15
CA ILE A 13 -22.41 17.71 -48.30
C ILE A 13 -23.01 18.36 -49.53
N PRO A 14 -22.21 19.10 -50.31
CA PRO A 14 -22.75 20.12 -51.17
C PRO A 14 -23.62 19.45 -52.22
N GLU A 15 -24.63 20.17 -52.70
CA GLU A 15 -25.41 19.85 -53.90
C GLU A 15 -24.53 19.65 -55.16
N HIS A 16 -23.20 19.66 -55.00
CA HIS A 16 -22.22 19.84 -56.04
C HIS A 16 -21.94 18.66 -56.95
N LYS A 17 -22.50 17.47 -56.70
CA LYS A 17 -22.35 16.34 -57.64
C LYS A 17 -23.55 15.42 -57.56
N GLY A 18 -24.41 15.45 -58.58
CA GLY A 18 -25.19 14.33 -59.17
C GLY A 18 -25.90 13.26 -58.32
N TYR A 19 -25.84 13.27 -56.98
CA TYR A 19 -26.36 12.21 -56.14
C TYR A 19 -27.83 12.43 -55.82
N ASN A 20 -28.64 11.39 -56.08
CA ASN A 20 -30.05 11.40 -55.73
C ASN A 20 -30.24 11.31 -54.19
N LYS A 21 -31.46 11.52 -53.72
CA LYS A 21 -31.79 11.54 -52.28
C LYS A 21 -31.48 10.20 -51.59
N LEU A 22 -31.61 9.09 -52.31
CA LEU A 22 -31.36 7.74 -51.79
C LEU A 22 -29.86 7.51 -51.55
N GLU A 23 -29.01 7.87 -52.51
CA GLU A 23 -27.55 7.74 -52.41
C GLU A 23 -26.98 8.60 -51.27
N ARG A 24 -27.53 9.81 -51.07
CA ARG A 24 -27.21 10.67 -49.93
C ARG A 24 -27.59 10.01 -48.60
N SER A 25 -28.81 9.48 -48.51
CA SER A 25 -29.27 8.78 -47.30
C SER A 25 -28.43 7.53 -47.00
N GLN A 26 -28.02 6.77 -48.01
CA GLN A 26 -27.17 5.60 -47.85
C GLN A 26 -25.77 5.96 -47.34
N ARG A 27 -25.16 7.02 -47.89
CA ARG A 27 -23.86 7.52 -47.43
C ARG A 27 -23.92 8.03 -46.01
N LEU A 28 -24.96 8.79 -45.67
CA LEU A 28 -25.18 9.26 -44.30
C LEU A 28 -25.33 8.08 -43.35
N LYS A 29 -26.16 7.08 -43.70
CA LYS A 29 -26.34 5.86 -42.91
C LYS A 29 -25.01 5.13 -42.69
N HIS A 30 -24.22 4.97 -43.74
CA HIS A 30 -22.91 4.31 -43.65
C HIS A 30 -21.92 5.10 -42.77
N PHE A 31 -21.95 6.43 -42.85
CA PHE A 31 -21.13 7.30 -42.00
C PHE A 31 -21.54 7.21 -40.53
N VAL A 32 -22.84 7.32 -40.23
CA VAL A 32 -23.37 7.16 -38.87
C VAL A 32 -22.99 5.80 -38.31
N GLN A 33 -23.16 4.73 -39.10
CA GLN A 33 -22.77 3.38 -38.68
C GLN A 33 -21.28 3.26 -38.37
N LYS A 34 -20.40 3.93 -39.14
CA LYS A 34 -18.97 3.98 -38.83
C LYS A 34 -18.68 4.70 -37.52
N LEU A 35 -19.33 5.84 -37.27
CA LEU A 35 -19.19 6.56 -36.01
C LEU A 35 -19.68 5.73 -34.82
N GLU A 36 -20.82 5.05 -34.96
CA GLU A 36 -21.37 4.17 -33.94
C GLU A 36 -20.39 3.04 -33.60
N THR A 37 -19.80 2.39 -34.61
CA THR A 37 -18.79 1.35 -34.39
C THR A 37 -17.60 1.89 -33.61
N VAL A 38 -17.01 3.00 -34.05
CA VAL A 38 -15.83 3.59 -33.39
C VAL A 38 -16.14 4.00 -31.96
N LEU A 39 -17.29 4.65 -31.72
CA LEU A 39 -17.69 5.05 -30.38
C LEU A 39 -17.92 3.83 -29.47
N CYS A 40 -18.53 2.77 -30.00
CA CYS A 40 -18.71 1.52 -29.27
C CYS A 40 -17.37 0.87 -28.90
N GLU A 41 -16.38 0.91 -29.78
CA GLU A 41 -15.03 0.41 -29.52
C GLU A 41 -14.35 1.21 -28.40
N VAL A 42 -14.37 2.54 -28.47
CA VAL A 42 -13.82 3.42 -27.43
C VAL A 42 -14.49 3.17 -26.07
N ILE A 43 -15.82 3.04 -26.04
CA ILE A 43 -16.55 2.75 -24.80
C ILE A 43 -16.14 1.38 -24.22
N LYS A 44 -15.99 0.36 -25.07
CA LYS A 44 -15.56 -0.97 -24.62
C LYS A 44 -14.15 -0.94 -24.04
N GLU A 45 -13.24 -0.25 -24.72
CA GLU A 45 -11.86 -0.10 -24.29
C GLU A 45 -11.77 0.63 -22.96
N GLU A 46 -12.45 1.77 -22.83
CA GLU A 46 -12.45 2.57 -21.59
C GLU A 46 -13.07 1.81 -20.41
N ASN A 47 -14.17 1.08 -20.65
CA ASN A 47 -14.79 0.24 -19.62
C ASN A 47 -13.88 -0.90 -19.18
N SER A 48 -13.14 -1.51 -20.12
CA SER A 48 -12.13 -2.54 -19.84
C SER A 48 -10.99 -1.96 -19.00
N ALA A 49 -10.44 -0.82 -19.40
CA ALA A 49 -9.38 -0.13 -18.66
C ALA A 49 -9.82 0.23 -17.23
N ARG A 50 -11.05 0.73 -17.06
CA ARG A 50 -11.62 1.00 -15.73
C ARG A 50 -11.69 -0.26 -14.88
N LEU A 51 -12.17 -1.37 -15.44
CA LEU A 51 -12.26 -2.65 -14.70
C LEU A 51 -10.87 -3.14 -14.26
N MET A 52 -9.89 -3.09 -15.15
CA MET A 52 -8.50 -3.46 -14.84
C MET A 52 -7.90 -2.58 -13.75
N MET A 53 -8.19 -1.27 -13.77
CA MET A 53 -7.75 -0.35 -12.73
C MET A 53 -8.34 -0.71 -11.37
N GLU A 54 -9.65 -0.96 -11.27
CA GLU A 54 -10.31 -1.36 -10.02
C GLU A 54 -9.76 -2.68 -9.45
N GLN A 55 -9.49 -3.66 -10.32
CA GLN A 55 -8.85 -4.91 -9.91
C GLN A 55 -7.44 -4.69 -9.35
N LYS A 56 -6.66 -3.82 -10.00
CA LYS A 56 -5.32 -3.45 -9.53
C LYS A 56 -5.38 -2.74 -8.18
N ILE A 57 -6.36 -1.85 -7.97
CA ILE A 57 -6.57 -1.15 -6.70
C ILE A 57 -6.83 -2.16 -5.59
N GLU A 58 -7.75 -3.11 -5.84
CA GLU A 58 -8.14 -4.09 -4.83
C GLU A 58 -7.01 -5.08 -4.50
N LEU A 59 -6.23 -5.50 -5.51
CA LEU A 59 -5.02 -6.28 -5.27
C LEU A 59 -4.04 -5.50 -4.39
N ARG A 60 -3.80 -4.22 -4.71
CA ARG A 60 -2.82 -3.42 -3.99
C ARG A 60 -3.24 -3.11 -2.56
N ARG A 61 -4.54 -2.91 -2.33
CA ARG A 61 -5.12 -2.79 -0.97
C ARG A 61 -4.85 -4.02 -0.12
N ARG A 62 -5.04 -5.22 -0.68
CA ARG A 62 -4.76 -6.49 0.02
C ARG A 62 -3.27 -6.61 0.36
N GLU A 63 -2.39 -6.35 -0.60
CA GLU A 63 -0.94 -6.40 -0.37
C GLU A 63 -0.49 -5.42 0.74
N ILE A 64 -1.04 -4.21 0.75
CA ILE A 64 -0.75 -3.22 1.80
C ILE A 64 -1.29 -3.68 3.16
N ALA A 65 -2.51 -4.22 3.20
CA ALA A 65 -3.09 -4.75 4.43
C ALA A 65 -2.22 -5.88 5.01
N ASP A 66 -1.77 -6.81 4.17
CA ASP A 66 -0.87 -7.90 4.56
C ASP A 66 0.48 -7.36 5.07
N MET A 67 1.07 -6.37 4.39
CA MET A 67 2.31 -5.74 4.84
C MET A 67 2.14 -5.00 6.18
N CYS A 68 1.04 -4.25 6.35
CA CYS A 68 0.72 -3.60 7.63
C CYS A 68 0.60 -4.64 8.75
N GLN A 69 -0.11 -5.75 8.50
CA GLN A 69 -0.25 -6.84 9.47
C GLN A 69 1.10 -7.47 9.83
N GLN A 70 1.93 -7.80 8.82
CA GLN A 70 3.28 -8.36 9.04
C GLN A 70 4.17 -7.41 9.86
N LEU A 71 4.06 -6.10 9.63
CA LEU A 71 4.84 -5.09 10.34
C LEU A 71 4.23 -4.69 11.70
N GLY A 72 3.05 -5.21 12.06
CA GLY A 72 2.32 -4.83 13.28
C GLY A 72 1.85 -3.37 13.26
N LEU A 73 1.57 -2.81 12.08
CA LEU A 73 1.10 -1.45 11.88
C LEU A 73 -0.42 -1.39 11.80
N ALA A 74 -0.98 -0.21 12.06
CA ALA A 74 -2.40 0.03 11.84
C ALA A 74 -2.76 -0.15 10.34
N PRO A 75 -3.99 -0.60 10.03
CA PRO A 75 -4.47 -0.68 8.65
C PRO A 75 -4.38 0.68 7.96
N PHE A 76 -3.91 0.68 6.72
CA PHE A 76 -3.86 1.90 5.92
C PHE A 76 -5.26 2.25 5.40
N LEU A 77 -5.67 3.51 5.59
CA LEU A 77 -6.94 4.05 5.16
C LEU A 77 -6.68 5.31 4.31
N PRO A 78 -6.78 5.21 2.97
CA PRO A 78 -6.61 6.36 2.08
C PRO A 78 -7.66 7.45 2.31
N GLU A 79 -7.36 8.67 1.85
CA GLU A 79 -8.34 9.76 1.83
C GLU A 79 -9.58 9.41 1.00
N ARG A 80 -10.73 9.94 1.43
CA ARG A 80 -12.01 9.70 0.75
C ARG A 80 -12.13 10.62 -0.46
N GLY A 81 -12.82 10.14 -1.49
CA GLY A 81 -13.16 10.95 -2.67
C GLY A 81 -12.06 11.05 -3.73
N LEU A 82 -10.96 10.29 -3.59
CA LEU A 82 -9.93 10.18 -4.61
C LEU A 82 -10.46 9.53 -5.88
N THR A 83 -9.98 10.00 -7.03
CA THR A 83 -10.17 9.28 -8.31
C THR A 83 -9.39 7.97 -8.30
N SER A 84 -9.77 6.99 -9.15
CA SER A 84 -9.07 5.69 -9.20
C SER A 84 -7.56 5.84 -9.45
N SER A 85 -7.14 6.82 -10.27
CA SER A 85 -5.73 7.11 -10.53
C SER A 85 -4.99 7.71 -9.32
N GLU A 86 -5.62 8.63 -8.59
CA GLU A 86 -5.04 9.22 -7.38
C GLU A 86 -4.97 8.19 -6.25
N LEU A 87 -6.03 7.39 -6.08
CA LEU A 87 -6.06 6.30 -5.12
C LEU A 87 -4.95 5.29 -5.41
N MET A 88 -4.76 4.89 -6.67
CA MET A 88 -3.66 4.01 -7.06
C MET A 88 -2.30 4.59 -6.65
N ARG A 89 -2.07 5.88 -6.96
CA ARG A 89 -0.81 6.56 -6.61
C ARG A 89 -0.57 6.55 -5.10
N SER A 90 -1.60 6.88 -4.30
CA SER A 90 -1.51 6.86 -2.84
C SER A 90 -1.20 5.45 -2.29
N LEU A 91 -1.80 4.41 -2.88
CA LEU A 91 -1.50 3.02 -2.52
C LEU A 91 -0.05 2.65 -2.88
N ASP A 92 0.43 3.05 -4.07
CA ASP A 92 1.81 2.77 -4.49
C ASP A 92 2.84 3.49 -3.60
N GLU A 93 2.59 4.77 -3.26
CA GLU A 93 3.41 5.53 -2.31
C GLU A 93 3.46 4.84 -0.94
N LYS A 94 2.30 4.41 -0.42
CA LYS A 94 2.27 3.72 0.87
C LYS A 94 2.98 2.37 0.82
N ALA A 95 2.84 1.64 -0.27
CA ALA A 95 3.51 0.35 -0.42
C ALA A 95 5.03 0.51 -0.45
N GLU A 96 5.54 1.53 -1.13
CA GLU A 96 6.97 1.86 -1.13
C GLU A 96 7.46 2.22 0.28
N GLU A 97 6.71 3.04 1.02
CA GLU A 97 7.02 3.36 2.42
C GLU A 97 7.11 2.08 3.28
N LEU A 98 6.17 1.14 3.12
CA LEU A 98 6.15 -0.12 3.87
C LEU A 98 7.33 -1.03 3.49
N ILE A 99 7.70 -1.08 2.21
CA ILE A 99 8.88 -1.82 1.73
C ILE A 99 10.15 -1.25 2.37
N GLN A 100 10.30 0.07 2.39
CA GLN A 100 11.43 0.75 3.02
C GLN A 100 11.48 0.53 4.54
N GLN A 101 10.33 0.55 5.22
CA GLN A 101 10.30 0.19 6.64
C GLN A 101 10.70 -1.27 6.88
N LYS A 102 10.24 -2.18 6.03
CA LYS A 102 10.60 -3.61 6.13
C LYS A 102 12.10 -3.82 5.91
N SER A 103 12.70 -3.19 4.90
CA SER A 103 14.14 -3.29 4.64
C SER A 103 14.96 -2.68 5.78
N ALA A 104 14.62 -1.48 6.27
CA ALA A 104 15.32 -0.84 7.37
C ALA A 104 15.26 -1.67 8.67
N ARG A 105 14.11 -2.29 8.96
CA ARG A 105 13.98 -3.20 10.12
C ARG A 105 14.84 -4.46 9.93
N CYS A 106 14.89 -5.01 8.72
CA CYS A 106 15.72 -6.15 8.38
C CYS A 106 17.21 -5.85 8.58
N GLU A 107 17.69 -4.72 8.06
CA GLU A 107 19.08 -4.27 8.22
C GLU A 107 19.45 -4.11 9.70
N ARG A 108 18.57 -3.46 10.48
CA ARG A 108 18.78 -3.27 11.92
C ARG A 108 18.83 -4.59 12.66
N TYR A 109 17.96 -5.54 12.31
CA TYR A 109 17.97 -6.88 12.90
C TYR A 109 19.27 -7.63 12.58
N CYS A 110 19.69 -7.65 11.31
CA CYS A 110 20.95 -8.27 10.89
C CYS A 110 22.14 -7.69 11.68
N TRP A 111 22.19 -6.37 11.82
CA TRP A 111 23.23 -5.70 12.59
C TRP A 111 23.20 -6.09 14.09
N LEU A 112 22.02 -6.10 14.71
CA LEU A 112 21.85 -6.52 16.11
C LEU A 112 22.29 -7.98 16.31
N ARG A 113 21.88 -8.88 15.41
CA ARG A 113 22.25 -10.29 15.43
C ARG A 113 23.75 -10.48 15.33
N SER A 114 24.42 -9.79 14.40
CA SER A 114 25.88 -9.83 14.28
C SER A 114 26.58 -9.37 15.57
N LYS A 115 26.06 -8.34 16.24
CA LYS A 115 26.59 -7.89 17.53
C LYS A 115 26.40 -8.89 18.65
N ILE A 116 25.21 -9.48 18.77
CA ILE A 116 24.91 -10.49 19.78
C ILE A 116 25.84 -11.71 19.61
N LEU A 117 25.97 -12.21 18.39
CA LEU A 117 26.87 -13.33 18.08
C LEU A 117 28.34 -13.00 18.36
N HIS A 118 28.76 -11.76 18.08
CA HIS A 118 30.12 -11.32 18.40
C HIS A 118 30.38 -11.30 19.91
N LEU A 119 29.43 -10.79 20.70
CA LEU A 119 29.54 -10.77 22.16
C LEU A 119 29.51 -12.18 22.77
N ASP A 120 28.65 -13.07 22.26
CA ASP A 120 28.60 -14.48 22.69
C ASP A 120 29.94 -15.19 22.50
N ASN A 121 30.56 -15.01 21.33
CA ASN A 121 31.90 -15.54 21.05
C ASN A 121 32.97 -14.98 22.01
N LEU A 122 32.88 -13.70 22.39
CA LEU A 122 33.82 -13.09 23.36
C LEU A 122 33.62 -13.62 24.79
N LEU A 123 32.39 -13.99 25.15
CA LEU A 123 32.03 -14.49 26.48
C LEU A 123 32.24 -16.01 26.64
N GLY A 124 32.78 -16.69 25.63
CA GLY A 124 33.10 -18.12 25.69
C GLY A 124 32.10 -19.04 24.99
N GLY A 125 31.18 -18.52 24.18
CA GLY A 125 30.42 -19.25 23.15
C GLY A 125 29.37 -20.28 23.62
N ASP A 126 29.22 -20.49 24.92
CA ASP A 126 28.37 -21.55 25.50
C ASP A 126 27.05 -21.02 26.10
N GLN A 127 26.78 -19.71 25.99
CA GLN A 127 25.62 -19.07 26.63
C GLN A 127 24.39 -18.97 25.70
N ILE A 128 24.60 -18.89 24.38
CA ILE A 128 23.50 -18.94 23.40
C ILE A 128 23.32 -20.37 22.91
N SER A 129 22.30 -21.05 23.44
CA SER A 129 21.93 -22.40 23.02
C SER A 129 21.62 -22.48 21.52
N ASP A 130 21.88 -23.63 20.91
CA ASP A 130 21.58 -23.89 19.49
C ASP A 130 20.11 -23.66 19.12
N ILE A 131 19.21 -23.81 20.10
CA ILE A 131 17.77 -23.48 19.97
C ILE A 131 17.56 -21.97 19.73
N THR A 132 18.37 -21.12 20.37
CA THR A 132 18.31 -19.66 20.23
C THR A 132 18.90 -19.21 18.90
N LYS A 133 19.98 -19.85 18.43
CA LYS A 133 20.56 -19.62 17.09
C LYS A 133 19.58 -19.99 15.98
N HIS A 134 18.95 -21.16 16.10
CA HIS A 134 17.94 -21.64 15.15
C HIS A 134 16.66 -20.79 15.17
N LYS A 135 16.23 -20.31 16.35
CA LYS A 135 15.07 -19.41 16.47
C LYS A 135 15.33 -18.04 15.83
N LEU A 136 16.55 -17.50 15.99
CA LEU A 136 16.99 -16.29 15.28
C LEU A 136 17.01 -16.46 13.75
N ASP A 137 17.21 -17.66 13.24
CA ASP A 137 17.22 -17.96 11.80
C ASP A 137 15.82 -18.20 11.22
N ILE A 138 14.91 -18.84 11.98
CA ILE A 138 13.51 -19.05 11.55
C ILE A 138 12.71 -17.73 11.55
N ASP A 139 12.84 -16.91 12.61
CA ASP A 139 12.13 -15.63 12.71
C ASP A 139 12.46 -14.67 11.56
N PHE A 140 13.63 -14.82 10.93
CA PHE A 140 14.04 -14.00 9.79
C PHE A 140 13.25 -14.29 8.51
N HIS A 141 12.84 -15.55 8.29
CA HIS A 141 12.26 -15.99 7.02
C HIS A 141 10.74 -16.24 7.08
N THR A 142 10.19 -16.60 8.24
CA THR A 142 8.77 -17.03 8.33
C THR A 142 7.88 -16.11 9.14
N THR A 143 8.43 -15.27 10.01
CA THR A 143 7.63 -14.47 10.94
C THR A 143 8.40 -13.23 11.31
N PHE A 144 8.26 -12.15 10.55
CA PHE A 144 8.68 -10.84 11.03
C PHE A 144 7.98 -10.62 12.38
N PRO A 145 8.69 -10.65 13.52
CA PRO A 145 7.99 -10.57 14.79
C PRO A 145 7.38 -9.17 14.85
N PRO A 146 6.05 -9.04 15.04
CA PRO A 146 5.48 -7.73 15.30
C PRO A 146 6.25 -7.12 16.48
N ILE A 147 6.48 -5.81 16.45
CA ILE A 147 7.05 -5.11 17.61
C ILE A 147 5.98 -5.12 18.69
N ILE A 148 5.82 -6.26 19.38
CA ILE A 148 5.17 -6.32 20.66
C ILE A 148 6.14 -5.57 21.55
N LYS A 149 5.73 -4.36 21.94
CA LYS A 149 6.35 -3.51 22.94
C LYS A 149 7.17 -4.34 23.92
N PHE A 150 8.49 -4.42 23.72
CA PHE A 150 9.44 -4.96 24.69
C PHE A 150 9.60 -3.92 25.82
N PHE A 151 8.50 -3.61 26.50
CA PHE A 151 8.51 -2.90 27.77
C PHE A 151 8.38 -3.98 28.85
N GLY A 152 9.51 -4.39 29.41
CA GLY A 152 9.53 -5.29 30.56
C GLY A 152 10.53 -6.42 30.47
N GLN A 153 11.83 -6.10 30.35
CA GLN A 153 12.89 -7.00 30.83
C GLN A 153 14.22 -6.25 31.03
N SER A 154 14.17 -5.08 31.68
CA SER A 154 15.31 -4.61 32.45
C SER A 154 15.20 -5.23 33.85
N ASN A 155 15.58 -6.51 33.99
CA ASN A 155 15.94 -7.01 35.31
C ASN A 155 17.32 -6.45 35.64
N CYS A 156 17.34 -5.21 36.12
CA CYS A 156 18.39 -4.74 37.01
C CYS A 156 18.34 -5.65 38.24
N ILE A 157 19.31 -6.55 38.35
CA ILE A 157 19.59 -7.25 39.59
C ILE A 157 20.24 -6.22 40.50
N ASP A 158 19.41 -5.53 41.29
CA ASP A 158 19.86 -4.93 42.55
C ASP A 158 19.33 -5.81 43.68
N GLN A 159 20.26 -6.55 44.26
CA GLN A 159 20.09 -7.13 45.58
C GLN A 159 19.80 -5.98 46.55
N ASN A 160 18.68 -6.03 47.28
CA ASN A 160 18.61 -5.60 48.68
C ASN A 160 17.22 -5.85 49.30
N ASN A 161 17.24 -6.71 50.33
CA ASN A 161 16.41 -6.69 51.54
C ASN A 161 14.88 -6.71 51.39
N THR A 162 14.32 -7.92 51.48
CA THR A 162 12.93 -8.17 51.84
C THR A 162 12.70 -7.84 53.32
N ASP A 163 11.99 -6.75 53.59
CA ASP A 163 11.25 -6.59 54.83
C ASP A 163 10.01 -5.70 54.62
N LYS A 164 8.84 -6.35 54.75
CA LYS A 164 7.55 -5.82 55.27
C LYS A 164 6.67 -4.90 54.42
N ASN A 165 5.44 -5.41 54.21
CA ASN A 165 4.12 -4.76 54.29
C ASN A 165 3.75 -3.58 53.37
N GLY A 166 2.56 -3.70 52.74
CA GLY A 166 1.64 -2.57 52.57
C GLY A 166 0.93 -2.46 51.23
N HIS A 167 -0.41 -2.36 51.27
CA HIS A 167 -1.34 -1.74 50.30
C HIS A 167 -0.75 -0.49 49.61
N SER A 168 -1.16 0.00 48.42
CA SER A 168 -2.50 0.13 47.79
C SER A 168 -2.32 0.67 46.35
N ASN A 169 -3.36 0.53 45.51
CA ASN A 169 -3.53 1.23 44.23
C ASN A 169 -3.35 2.75 44.36
N GLU A 170 -2.71 3.38 43.37
CA GLU A 170 -3.07 4.73 42.93
C GLU A 170 -2.61 4.97 41.48
N TYR A 171 -3.56 5.42 40.66
CA TYR A 171 -3.37 5.83 39.28
C TYR A 171 -2.95 7.31 39.30
N GLU A 172 -1.71 7.63 38.90
CA GLU A 172 -1.33 9.01 38.61
C GLU A 172 -1.20 9.24 37.10
N SER A 173 -2.21 9.98 36.62
CA SER A 173 -2.25 10.69 35.35
C SER A 173 -1.09 11.68 35.24
N LEU A 174 -0.28 11.57 34.19
CA LEU A 174 0.70 12.61 33.84
C LEU A 174 0.33 13.29 32.50
N ASP A 175 0.34 14.61 32.61
CA ASP A 175 -0.15 15.70 31.76
C ASP A 175 0.51 15.78 30.36
N PRO A 176 -0.21 16.05 29.24
CA PRO A 176 0.34 16.08 27.87
C PRO A 176 1.22 17.29 27.52
N SER A 177 1.64 18.11 28.47
CA SER A 177 2.19 19.44 28.20
C SER A 177 3.71 19.51 27.95
N LEU A 178 4.42 18.41 27.65
CA LEU A 178 5.90 18.38 27.62
C LEU A 178 6.57 17.82 26.35
N ILE A 179 5.90 17.77 25.20
CA ILE A 179 6.60 17.48 23.93
C ILE A 179 6.33 18.59 22.93
N LEU A 180 7.05 19.70 23.10
CA LEU A 180 7.26 20.70 22.07
C LEU A 180 8.66 21.29 22.21
N ILE A 181 9.66 20.65 21.58
CA ILE A 181 10.77 21.29 20.83
C ILE A 181 11.17 20.32 19.72
#